data_AF-A0A0W8G9J4-F1
#
_entry.id   AF-A0A0W8G9J4-F1
#
_cell.length_a   1.000
_cell.length_b   1.000
_cell.length_c   1.000
_cell.angle_alpha   90.00
_cell.angle_beta   90.00
_cell.angle_gamma   90.00
#
_symmetry.space_group_name_H-M   'P 1'
#
loop_
_entity.id
_entity.type
_entity.pdbx_description
1 polymer ?
#
loop_
_entity_poly.entity_id
_entity_poly.type
_entity_poly.pdbx_seq_one_letter_code
_entity_poly.pdbx_strand_id
1 'polypeptide(L)' 'MSTIMPQDELFRKAVAWICAAKGESGDSIPVLVEKAAVRFNLGPRDAEFLVNFLREQSGDAASSES' A
#
# COMPACT_ATOMS: atom_id res chain seq x y z
N MET A 1 18.68 0.48 10.11
CA MET A 1 18.44 1.30 8.91
C MET A 1 17.16 2.07 9.15
N SER A 2 17.21 3.39 9.24
CA SER A 2 15.99 4.20 9.40
C SER A 2 15.17 4.07 8.12
N THR A 3 14.14 3.23 8.13
CA THR A 3 13.10 3.28 7.11
C THR A 3 12.47 4.66 7.24
N ILE A 4 12.82 5.56 6.32
CA ILE A 4 12.26 6.91 6.26
C ILE A 4 10.81 6.70 5.81
N MET A 5 9.94 6.41 6.77
CA MET A 5 8.50 6.48 6.52
C MET A 5 8.21 7.94 6.14
N PRO A 6 7.54 8.20 5.01
CA PRO A 6 7.08 9.55 4.73
C PRO A 6 6.28 10.03 5.93
N GLN A 7 6.66 11.17 6.50
CA GLN A 7 5.98 11.75 7.67
C GLN A 7 4.54 12.20 7.34
N ASP A 8 4.17 12.11 6.07
CA ASP A 8 2.92 12.57 5.50
C ASP A 8 1.70 11.87 6.13
N GLU A 9 0.82 12.68 6.72
CA GLU A 9 -0.41 12.18 7.34
C GLU A 9 -1.32 11.50 6.32
N LEU A 10 -1.28 11.97 5.05
CA LEU A 10 -2.05 11.41 3.95
C LEU A 10 -1.63 9.97 3.66
N PHE A 11 -0.33 9.69 3.67
CA PHE A 11 0.21 8.36 3.47
C PHE A 11 -0.27 7.38 4.54
N ARG A 12 -0.18 7.76 5.82
CA ARG A 12 -0.66 6.92 6.93
C ARG A 12 -2.17 6.64 6.85
N LYS A 13 -2.96 7.65 6.49
CA LYS A 13 -4.41 7.49 6.28
C LYS A 13 -4.72 6.55 5.10
N ALA A 14 -3.95 6.65 4.01
CA ALA A 14 -4.08 5.77 2.86
C ALA A 14 -3.84 4.30 3.22
N VAL A 15 -2.75 4.00 3.94
CA VAL A 15 -2.44 2.63 4.39
C VAL A 15 -3.59 2.05 5.22
N ALA A 16 -4.09 2.80 6.21
CA ALA A 16 -5.18 2.35 7.06
C ALA A 16 -6.46 2.07 6.25
N TRP A 17 -6.78 2.95 5.30
CA TRP A 17 -7.93 2.77 4.41
C TRP A 17 -7.79 1.54 3.50
N ILE A 18 -6.60 1.33 2.91
CA ILE A 18 -6.34 0.18 2.05
C ILE A 18 -6.47 -1.12 2.83
N CYS A 19 -5.97 -1.17 4.06
CA CYS A 19 -6.06 -2.36 4.91
C CYS A 19 -7.52 -2.74 5.22
N ALA A 20 -8.36 -1.74 5.51
CA ALA A 20 -9.80 -1.94 5.70
C ALA A 20 -10.49 -2.39 4.39
N ALA A 21 -10.22 -1.71 3.27
CA ALA A 21 -10.84 -2.01 1.99
C ALA A 21 -10.45 -3.39 1.44
N LYS A 22 -9.23 -3.85 1.71
CA LYS A 22 -8.76 -5.19 1.33
C LYS A 22 -9.59 -6.30 1.97
N GLY A 23 -10.00 -6.12 3.23
CA GLY A 23 -10.81 -7.09 3.95
C GLY A 23 -12.25 -7.22 3.44
N GLU A 24 -12.81 -6.14 2.89
CA GLU A 24 -14.21 -6.13 2.43
C GLU A 24 -14.38 -6.44 0.94
N SER A 25 -13.55 -5.88 0.06
CA SER A 25 -13.73 -6.04 -1.40
C SER A 25 -13.07 -7.28 -1.99
N GLY A 26 -12.01 -7.81 -1.37
CA GLY A 26 -11.15 -8.82 -2.02
C GLY A 26 -10.39 -8.28 -3.24
N ASP A 27 -10.32 -6.94 -3.38
CA ASP A 27 -9.60 -6.25 -4.46
C ASP A 27 -8.08 -6.48 -4.35
N SER A 28 -7.39 -6.43 -5.50
CA SER A 28 -5.93 -6.48 -5.55
C SER A 28 -5.30 -5.20 -4.97
N ILE A 29 -4.15 -5.35 -4.28
CA ILE A 29 -3.36 -4.25 -3.72
C ILE A 29 -3.21 -3.03 -4.67
N PRO A 30 -2.78 -3.17 -5.94
CA PRO A 30 -2.64 -2.03 -6.85
C PRO A 30 -3.95 -1.24 -7.05
N VAL A 31 -5.09 -1.93 -7.10
CA VAL A 31 -6.41 -1.28 -7.26
C VAL A 31 -6.76 -0.43 -6.05
N LEU A 32 -6.50 -0.95 -4.85
CA LEU A 32 -6.75 -0.23 -3.60
C LEU A 32 -5.83 0.97 -3.44
N VAL A 33 -4.56 0.81 -3.82
CA VAL A 33 -3.56 1.88 -3.77
C VAL A 33 -3.93 3.01 -4.73
N GLU A 34 -4.36 2.70 -5.95
CA GLU A 34 -4.76 3.71 -6.92
C GLU A 34 -5.98 4.52 -6.42
N LYS A 35 -7.00 3.83 -5.88
CA LYS A 35 -8.15 4.46 -5.21
C LYS A 35 -7.72 5.37 -4.06
N ALA A 36 -6.77 4.91 -3.24
CA ALA A 36 -6.24 5.69 -2.12
C ALA A 36 -5.40 6.88 -2.61
N ALA A 37 -4.60 6.72 -3.66
CA ALA A 37 -3.78 7.78 -4.22
C ALA A 37 -4.63 8.95 -4.73
N VAL A 38 -5.74 8.66 -5.41
CA VAL A 38 -6.68 9.71 -5.85
C VAL A 38 -7.42 10.32 -4.65
N ARG A 39 -7.83 9.53 -3.65
CA ARG A 39 -8.55 10.03 -2.45
C ARG A 39 -7.69 10.92 -1.55
N PHE A 40 -6.44 10.53 -1.33
CA PHE A 40 -5.52 11.22 -0.43
C PHE A 40 -4.55 12.13 -1.16
N ASN A 41 -4.75 12.33 -2.47
CA ASN A 41 -3.91 13.15 -3.35
C ASN A 41 -2.41 12.78 -3.25
N LEU A 42 -2.13 11.48 -3.23
CA LEU A 42 -0.77 10.95 -3.14
C LEU A 42 -0.06 11.09 -4.49
N GLY A 43 1.24 11.31 -4.44
CA GLY A 43 2.06 11.34 -5.65
C GLY A 43 2.21 9.95 -6.27
N PRO A 44 2.60 9.88 -7.57
CA PRO A 44 2.90 8.60 -8.23
C PRO A 44 4.00 7.82 -7.49
N ARG A 45 4.97 8.53 -6.91
CA ARG A 45 6.04 7.95 -6.10
C ARG A 45 5.51 7.24 -4.84
N ASP A 46 4.55 7.84 -4.15
CA ASP A 46 3.95 7.28 -2.93
C ASP A 46 3.09 6.05 -3.25
N ALA A 47 2.32 6.10 -4.35
CA ALA A 47 1.51 4.99 -4.82
C ALA A 47 2.38 3.76 -5.14
N GLU A 48 3.46 3.93 -5.90
CA GLU A 48 4.38 2.82 -6.20
C GLU A 48 5.00 2.23 -4.92
N PHE A 49 5.34 3.09 -3.95
CA PHE A 49 5.88 2.64 -2.67
C PHE A 49 4.86 1.83 -1.88
N LEU A 50 3.61 2.29 -1.82
CA LEU A 50 2.51 1.58 -1.16
C LEU A 50 2.25 0.21 -1.77
N VAL A 51 2.23 0.10 -3.10
CA VAL A 51 2.01 -1.19 -3.77
C VAL A 51 3.07 -2.20 -3.36
N ASN A 52 4.35 -1.83 -3.45
CA ASN A 52 5.45 -2.73 -3.08
C ASN A 52 5.40 -3.08 -1.59
N PHE A 53 5.23 -2.08 -0.73
CA PHE A 53 5.17 -2.27 0.72
C PHE A 53 4.02 -3.20 1.14
N LEU A 54 2.82 -2.98 0.61
CA LEU A 54 1.64 -3.78 0.93
C LEU A 54 1.73 -5.18 0.33
N ARG A 55 2.33 -5.33 -0.86
CA ARG A 55 2.57 -6.63 -1.49
C ARG A 55 3.55 -7.46 -0.67
N GLU A 56 4.62 -6.85 -0.17
CA GLU A 56 5.61 -7.48 0.70
C GLU A 56 4.99 -7.87 2.04
N GLN A 57 4.23 -6.98 2.68
CA GLN A 57 3.51 -7.26 3.94
C GLN A 57 2.42 -8.33 3.81
N SER A 58 1.82 -8.46 2.63
CA SER A 58 0.79 -9.48 2.38
C SER A 58 1.36 -10.82 1.96
N GLY A 59 2.69 -10.89 1.75
CA GLY A 59 3.37 -11.91 0.99
C GLY A 59 4.36 -12.73 1.81
N ASP A 60 3.97 -13.22 2.97
CA ASP A 60 4.57 -14.42 3.55
C ASP A 60 3.90 -15.65 2.91
N ALA A 61 4.25 -15.95 1.64
CA ALA A 61 4.01 -17.24 0.95
C ALA A 61 4.46 -17.22 -0.54
N ALA A 62 5.64 -16.70 -0.86
CA ALA A 62 6.28 -17.02 -2.13
C ALA A 62 7.81 -17.00 -2.03
N SER A 63 8.34 -17.75 -1.04
CA SER A 63 9.57 -18.50 -1.31
C SER A 63 9.26 -19.50 -2.42
N SER A 64 9.42 -19.06 -3.66
CA SER A 64 9.62 -19.93 -4.82
C SER A 64 10.81 -19.39 -5.61
N GLU A 65 11.95 -19.34 -4.93
CA GLU A 65 13.27 -19.64 -5.51
C GLU A 65 13.61 -21.04 -4.95
N SER A 66 14.08 -22.05 -5.68
CA SER A 66 14.36 -22.29 -7.10
C SER A 66 14.31 -23.81 -7.32
#